data_AF-A0A401GH31-F1
#
_entry.id   AF-A0A401GH31-F1
#
_cell.length_a   1.000
_cell.length_b   1.000
_cell.length_c   1.000
_cell.angle_alpha   90.00
_cell.angle_beta   90.00
_cell.angle_gamma   90.00
#
_symmetry.space_group_name_H-M   'P 1'
#
loop_
_entity.id
_entity.type
_entity.pdbx_description
1 polymer ?
#
loop_
_entity_poly.entity_id
_entity_poly.type
_entity_poly.pdbx_seq_one_letter_code
_entity_poly.pdbx_strand_id
1 'polypeptide(L)'
;MSGDDDSSGWQLTESDPGVFTELLKTLGVPLVVDDLYSLDAASLAELQPLHALIFLFKWVPSTAEPSGGQFDTDFPGFFAHQVVNNACATLAVMNAIGNIPGLPMSTQLTDLIGFTTGMDAQTRGMAITSSDWLREAHNALSPPSAISLDGLGLPKTSEEAYHFIVYLPSMGCVYELDGLKANPVRHGAYEESGEGWVAKAREVIEARIATYPPGSLEFSLLAVHEDPLPTLQAQLAQLHAAGKQSEAAELIVKLSVENSKRERWAFENSLRRHNYVGLIHALLLALAKSGNLDAAKEGAKTMMQERIQKRKERGDSTMDED
;
A
#
# COMPACT_ATOMS: atom_id res chain seq x y z
N MET A 1 2.75 6.03 -34.06
CA MET A 1 3.45 5.40 -32.92
C MET A 1 2.55 4.27 -32.46
N SER A 2 3.00 3.03 -32.65
CA SER A 2 2.25 1.81 -32.30
C SER A 2 1.95 1.79 -30.80
N GLY A 3 0.73 1.41 -30.42
CA GLY A 3 0.22 1.40 -29.05
C GLY A 3 0.80 0.33 -28.14
N ASP A 4 2.10 0.05 -28.27
CA ASP A 4 2.84 -0.89 -27.41
C ASP A 4 3.60 -0.17 -26.26
N ASP A 5 3.44 1.15 -26.11
CA ASP A 5 4.24 2.00 -25.20
C ASP A 5 3.57 2.33 -23.85
N ASP A 6 2.36 1.84 -23.57
CA ASP A 6 1.57 2.27 -22.38
C ASP A 6 1.68 1.35 -21.15
N SER A 7 2.43 0.24 -21.23
CA SER A 7 2.69 -0.61 -20.06
C SER A 7 4.15 -0.43 -19.65
N SER A 8 4.37 0.35 -18.60
CA SER A 8 5.67 0.43 -17.91
C SER A 8 6.16 -0.92 -17.35
N GLY A 9 5.35 -1.98 -17.49
CA GLY A 9 5.59 -3.31 -16.94
C GLY A 9 5.23 -3.43 -15.47
N TRP A 10 4.80 -2.34 -14.81
CA TRP A 10 4.37 -2.29 -13.41
C TRP A 10 2.84 -2.22 -13.33
N GLN A 11 2.23 -3.11 -12.54
CA GLN A 11 0.78 -3.20 -12.38
C GLN A 11 0.28 -2.30 -11.24
N LEU A 12 -0.97 -1.86 -11.29
CA LEU A 12 -1.55 -1.13 -10.16
C LEU A 12 -1.60 -2.06 -8.93
N THR A 13 -1.19 -1.53 -7.78
CA THR A 13 -1.17 -2.25 -6.51
C THR A 13 -2.31 -1.78 -5.62
N GLU A 14 -3.06 -2.73 -5.05
CA GLU A 14 -4.10 -2.46 -4.06
C GLU A 14 -3.48 -2.03 -2.71
N SER A 15 -4.10 -1.07 -2.02
CA SER A 15 -3.71 -0.68 -0.66
C SER A 15 -4.21 -1.69 0.36
N ASP A 16 -3.53 -2.82 0.44
CA ASP A 16 -3.91 -3.96 1.29
C ASP A 16 -2.72 -4.41 2.16
N PRO A 17 -2.90 -4.58 3.49
CA PRO A 17 -1.82 -4.99 4.39
C PRO A 17 -1.23 -6.37 4.05
N GLY A 18 -2.04 -7.31 3.56
CA GLY A 18 -1.58 -8.64 3.14
C GLY A 18 -0.74 -8.60 1.86
N VAL A 19 -1.01 -7.66 0.96
CA VAL A 19 -0.18 -7.37 -0.23
C VAL A 19 1.17 -6.81 0.20
N PHE A 20 1.19 -5.73 1.00
CA PHE A 20 2.45 -5.12 1.44
C PHE A 20 3.29 -6.06 2.31
N THR A 21 2.66 -6.85 3.19
CA THR A 21 3.34 -7.87 4.00
C THR A 21 3.98 -8.95 3.14
N GLU A 22 3.28 -9.47 2.13
CA GLU A 22 3.84 -10.49 1.23
C GLU A 22 4.95 -9.92 0.33
N LEU A 23 4.87 -8.63 -0.05
CA LEU A 23 5.96 -7.93 -0.72
C LEU A 23 7.20 -7.86 0.17
N LEU A 24 7.07 -7.34 1.40
CA LEU A 24 8.19 -7.26 2.36
C LEU A 24 8.84 -8.64 2.60
N LYS A 25 8.02 -9.67 2.76
CA LYS A 25 8.50 -11.06 2.89
C LYS A 25 9.28 -11.53 1.66
N THR A 26 8.81 -11.21 0.45
CA THR A 26 9.53 -11.52 -0.81
C THR A 26 10.87 -10.79 -0.89
N LEU A 27 10.94 -9.58 -0.33
CA LEU A 27 12.17 -8.80 -0.23
C LEU A 27 13.13 -9.27 0.88
N GLY A 28 12.72 -10.26 1.68
CA GLY A 28 13.49 -10.78 2.82
C GLY A 28 13.49 -9.84 4.03
N VAL A 29 12.49 -8.97 4.15
CA VAL A 29 12.33 -8.02 5.25
C VAL A 29 11.41 -8.62 6.33
N PRO A 30 11.85 -8.74 7.59
CA PRO A 30 11.08 -9.39 8.66
C PRO A 30 10.05 -8.44 9.33
N LEU A 31 9.38 -7.61 8.53
CA LEU A 31 8.35 -6.68 9.00
C LEU A 31 6.98 -7.07 8.43
N VAL A 32 5.93 -6.65 9.11
CA VAL A 32 4.55 -6.83 8.69
C VAL A 32 3.87 -5.47 8.52
N VAL A 33 2.77 -5.46 7.77
CA VAL A 33 1.96 -4.27 7.54
C VAL A 33 0.54 -4.52 8.05
N ASP A 34 -0.03 -3.54 8.75
CA ASP A 34 -1.42 -3.54 9.20
C ASP A 34 -2.13 -2.24 8.81
N ASP A 35 -3.45 -2.32 8.62
CA ASP A 35 -4.29 -1.13 8.44
C ASP A 35 -4.39 -0.34 9.74
N LEU A 36 -4.35 0.98 9.62
CA LEU A 36 -4.72 1.91 10.69
C LEU A 36 -6.09 2.51 10.41
N TYR A 37 -7.08 2.04 11.15
CA TYR A 37 -8.45 2.59 11.12
C TYR A 37 -8.62 3.81 12.04
N SER A 38 -7.68 4.03 12.96
CA SER A 38 -7.67 5.15 13.89
C SER A 38 -6.24 5.60 14.16
N LEU A 39 -6.07 6.90 14.36
CA LEU A 39 -4.81 7.54 14.75
C LEU A 39 -4.74 7.81 16.27
N ASP A 40 -5.70 7.33 17.06
CA ASP A 40 -5.64 7.52 18.51
C ASP A 40 -4.43 6.80 19.14
N ALA A 41 -3.97 7.33 20.28
CA ALA A 41 -2.78 6.85 20.95
C ALA A 41 -2.83 5.36 21.34
N ALA A 42 -4.01 4.83 21.67
CA ALA A 42 -4.13 3.43 22.07
C ALA A 42 -3.95 2.50 20.87
N SER A 43 -4.61 2.81 19.74
CA SER A 43 -4.45 2.05 18.48
C SER A 43 -2.99 2.01 18.02
N LEU A 44 -2.30 3.14 18.08
CA LEU A 44 -0.89 3.24 17.66
C LEU A 44 0.09 2.57 18.65
N ALA A 45 -0.27 2.48 19.92
CA ALA A 45 0.53 1.80 20.94
C ALA A 45 0.52 0.27 20.77
N GLU A 46 -0.57 -0.31 20.24
CA GLU A 46 -0.70 -1.75 20.02
C GLU A 46 0.25 -2.29 18.94
N LEU A 47 0.67 -1.44 18.01
CA LEU A 47 1.55 -1.79 16.89
C LEU A 47 3.02 -1.43 17.13
N GLN A 48 3.39 -1.02 18.34
CA GLN A 48 4.79 -0.71 18.63
C GLN A 48 5.68 -1.96 18.65
N PRO A 49 6.92 -1.88 18.12
CA PRO A 49 7.56 -0.68 17.56
C PRO A 49 7.13 -0.40 16.11
N LEU A 50 6.66 0.82 15.85
CA LEU A 50 6.33 1.31 14.51
C LEU A 50 7.57 1.90 13.82
N HIS A 51 7.80 1.51 12.57
CA HIS A 51 8.96 1.96 11.77
C HIS A 51 8.60 2.99 10.71
N ALA A 52 7.43 2.86 10.10
CA ALA A 52 6.95 3.79 9.08
C ALA A 52 5.43 3.73 8.97
N LEU A 53 4.84 4.81 8.45
CA LEU A 53 3.45 4.86 8.02
C LEU A 53 3.40 5.11 6.51
N ILE A 54 2.68 4.28 5.77
CA ILE A 54 2.45 4.46 4.34
C ILE A 54 1.04 5.02 4.17
N PHE A 55 0.94 6.23 3.61
CA PHE A 55 -0.32 6.94 3.44
C PHE A 55 -0.71 6.99 1.97
N LEU A 56 -1.92 6.53 1.65
CA LEU A 56 -2.54 6.61 0.35
C LEU A 56 -3.63 7.68 0.37
N PHE A 57 -3.65 8.52 -0.65
CA PHE A 57 -4.68 9.54 -0.84
C PHE A 57 -4.94 9.78 -2.32
N LYS A 58 -6.11 10.32 -2.64
CA LYS A 58 -6.42 10.79 -3.99
C LYS A 58 -5.49 11.95 -4.37
N TRP A 59 -4.71 11.73 -5.42
CA TRP A 59 -3.76 12.70 -5.91
C TRP A 59 -4.51 13.86 -6.58
N VAL A 60 -4.18 15.06 -6.14
CA VAL A 60 -4.66 16.30 -6.76
C VAL A 60 -3.43 17.08 -7.19
N PRO A 61 -3.32 17.48 -8.47
CA PRO A 61 -2.24 18.35 -8.90
C PRO A 61 -2.26 19.63 -8.06
N SER A 62 -1.21 19.83 -7.27
CA SER A 62 -1.06 21.02 -6.46
C SER A 62 0.33 21.60 -6.68
N THR A 63 0.37 22.91 -6.94
CA THR A 63 1.60 23.71 -7.02
C THR A 63 1.99 24.31 -5.66
N ALA A 64 1.27 23.94 -4.59
CA ALA A 64 1.48 24.50 -3.27
C ALA A 64 2.74 23.94 -2.59
N GLU A 65 3.36 24.80 -1.78
CA GLU A 65 4.35 24.44 -0.76
C GLU A 65 3.87 23.24 0.09
N PRO A 66 4.79 22.43 0.65
CA PRO A 66 4.41 21.30 1.49
C PRO A 66 3.46 21.74 2.60
N SER A 67 2.35 20.99 2.78
CA SER A 67 1.40 21.23 3.86
C SER A 67 2.06 20.86 5.19
N GLY A 68 2.70 21.86 5.81
CA GLY A 68 3.58 21.64 6.95
C GLY A 68 4.94 21.10 6.53
N GLY A 69 5.97 21.48 7.31
CA GLY A 69 7.35 21.05 7.10
C GLY A 69 8.17 21.90 6.13
N GLN A 70 9.42 21.50 5.91
CA GLN A 70 10.39 22.18 5.05
C GLN A 70 11.09 21.16 4.16
N PHE A 71 11.31 21.49 2.89
CA PHE A 71 12.13 20.66 2.03
C PHE A 71 13.56 20.54 2.59
N ASP A 72 14.09 19.33 2.56
CA ASP A 72 15.45 19.02 2.99
C ASP A 72 16.25 18.49 1.81
N THR A 73 17.01 19.39 1.17
CA THR A 73 17.85 19.07 0.01
C THR A 73 19.09 18.27 0.38
N ASP A 74 19.45 18.25 1.67
CA ASP A 74 20.66 17.60 2.19
C ASP A 74 20.32 16.31 2.95
N PHE A 75 19.10 15.76 2.76
CA PHE A 75 18.65 14.55 3.43
C PHE A 75 19.63 13.38 3.15
N PRO A 76 20.30 12.85 4.19
CA PRO A 76 21.34 11.84 3.99
C PRO A 76 20.79 10.42 3.84
N GLY A 77 19.48 10.24 4.04
CA GLY A 77 18.83 8.94 3.99
C GLY A 77 18.49 8.44 2.59
N PHE A 78 17.79 7.31 2.53
CA PHE A 78 17.32 6.73 1.29
C PHE A 78 16.05 7.45 0.82
N PHE A 79 16.13 8.07 -0.36
CA PHE A 79 15.01 8.70 -1.04
C PHE A 79 15.09 8.47 -2.54
N ALA A 80 14.05 7.90 -3.12
CA ALA A 80 13.93 7.59 -4.54
C ALA A 80 12.68 8.23 -5.13
N HIS A 81 12.83 8.84 -6.31
CA HIS A 81 11.72 9.39 -7.06
C HIS A 81 10.90 8.31 -7.74
N GLN A 82 9.63 8.62 -7.96
CA GLN A 82 8.76 7.87 -8.82
C GLN A 82 8.99 8.25 -10.28
N VAL A 83 9.66 7.34 -10.98
CA VAL A 83 10.01 7.49 -12.39
C VAL A 83 9.11 6.68 -13.32
N VAL A 84 8.35 5.74 -12.77
CA VAL A 84 7.43 4.85 -13.48
C VAL A 84 6.06 4.88 -12.81
N ASN A 85 5.00 5.04 -13.62
CA ASN A 85 3.61 4.92 -13.17
C ASN A 85 3.34 3.52 -12.60
N ASN A 86 2.45 3.43 -11.61
CA ASN A 86 2.07 2.22 -10.88
C ASN A 86 3.16 1.59 -9.99
N ALA A 87 4.43 2.03 -10.07
CA ALA A 87 5.48 1.57 -9.16
C ALA A 87 5.45 2.22 -7.76
N CYS A 88 4.46 3.09 -7.48
CA CYS A 88 4.38 3.91 -6.28
C CYS A 88 4.39 3.09 -4.98
N ALA A 89 3.68 1.96 -4.92
CA ALA A 89 3.64 1.10 -3.74
C ALA A 89 5.03 0.55 -3.38
N THR A 90 5.77 0.01 -4.37
CA THR A 90 7.13 -0.50 -4.15
C THR A 90 8.09 0.63 -3.82
N LEU A 91 7.99 1.79 -4.46
CA LEU A 91 8.84 2.93 -4.14
C LEU A 91 8.58 3.46 -2.72
N ALA A 92 7.32 3.48 -2.26
CA ALA A 92 7.00 3.80 -0.88
C ALA A 92 7.62 2.78 0.08
N VAL A 93 7.50 1.48 -0.20
CA VAL A 93 8.18 0.43 0.59
C VAL A 93 9.69 0.65 0.63
N MET A 94 10.33 0.91 -0.52
CA MET A 94 11.77 1.14 -0.62
C MET A 94 12.21 2.39 0.16
N ASN A 95 11.44 3.48 0.05
CA ASN A 95 11.67 4.71 0.82
C ASN A 95 11.47 4.51 2.32
N ALA A 96 10.58 3.61 2.75
CA ALA A 96 10.45 3.24 4.16
C ALA A 96 11.66 2.42 4.64
N ILE A 97 11.86 1.24 4.05
CA ILE A 97 12.82 0.25 4.57
C ILE A 97 14.28 0.69 4.40
N GLY A 98 14.59 1.49 3.38
CA GLY A 98 15.93 2.02 3.13
C GLY A 98 16.43 2.99 4.21
N ASN A 99 15.55 3.43 5.11
CA ASN A 99 15.87 4.32 6.22
C ASN A 99 15.81 3.65 7.60
N ILE A 100 15.49 2.35 7.68
CA ILE A 100 15.42 1.62 8.96
C ILE A 100 16.81 1.06 9.29
N PRO A 101 17.49 1.54 10.35
CA PRO A 101 18.86 1.13 10.65
C PRO A 101 18.97 -0.35 11.01
N GLY A 102 19.88 -1.07 10.35
CA GLY A 102 20.18 -2.47 10.67
C GLY A 102 19.09 -3.48 10.27
N LEU A 103 18.10 -3.05 9.47
CA LEU A 103 17.02 -3.91 9.02
C LEU A 103 17.55 -5.10 8.19
N PRO A 104 17.26 -6.36 8.56
CA PRO A 104 17.58 -7.51 7.73
C PRO A 104 16.82 -7.47 6.40
N MET A 105 17.53 -7.79 5.32
CA MET A 105 17.01 -7.78 3.95
C MET A 105 17.59 -8.98 3.18
N SER A 106 16.97 -9.35 2.06
CA SER A 106 17.60 -10.28 1.12
C SER A 106 18.93 -9.70 0.58
N THR A 107 19.84 -10.58 0.16
CA THR A 107 21.12 -10.18 -0.45
C THR A 107 20.88 -9.28 -1.67
N GLN A 108 19.93 -9.64 -2.53
CA GLN A 108 19.62 -8.87 -3.74
C GLN A 108 19.11 -7.45 -3.44
N LEU A 109 18.28 -7.30 -2.41
CA LEU A 109 17.82 -5.98 -1.96
C LEU A 109 18.96 -5.16 -1.34
N THR A 110 19.79 -5.80 -0.51
CA THR A 110 20.96 -5.17 0.12
C THR A 110 21.95 -4.67 -0.94
N ASP A 111 22.22 -5.49 -1.96
CA ASP A 111 23.09 -5.14 -3.08
C ASP A 111 22.51 -3.98 -3.90
N LEU A 112 21.19 -3.93 -4.12
CA LEU A 112 20.54 -2.82 -4.82
C LEU A 112 20.62 -1.50 -4.02
N ILE A 113 20.37 -1.53 -2.71
CA ILE A 113 20.51 -0.35 -1.84
C ILE A 113 21.98 0.11 -1.82
N GLY A 114 22.93 -0.83 -1.70
CA GLY A 114 24.35 -0.55 -1.77
C GLY A 114 24.77 0.06 -3.11
N PHE A 115 24.29 -0.50 -4.22
CA PHE A 115 24.55 -0.01 -5.58
C PHE A 115 24.07 1.42 -5.79
N THR A 116 22.92 1.78 -5.19
CA THR A 116 22.32 3.12 -5.31
C THR A 116 22.83 4.13 -4.27
N THR A 117 23.82 3.75 -3.46
CA THR A 117 24.45 4.65 -2.50
C THR A 117 25.20 5.76 -3.24
N GLY A 118 24.95 7.02 -2.86
CA GLY A 118 25.54 8.21 -3.49
C GLY A 118 24.88 8.66 -4.79
N MET A 119 23.90 7.93 -5.32
CA MET A 119 23.07 8.39 -6.43
C MET A 119 22.04 9.43 -5.97
N ASP A 120 21.67 10.34 -6.88
CA ASP A 120 20.53 11.24 -6.68
C ASP A 120 19.20 10.47 -6.70
N ALA A 121 18.13 11.11 -6.22
CA ALA A 121 16.82 10.48 -6.07
C ALA A 121 16.20 10.01 -7.39
N GLN A 122 16.45 10.73 -8.50
CA GLN A 122 15.97 10.34 -9.82
C GLN A 122 16.66 9.07 -10.31
N THR A 123 18.00 9.05 -10.24
CA THR A 123 18.81 7.90 -10.66
C THR A 123 18.53 6.67 -9.79
N ARG A 124 18.33 6.86 -8.49
CA ARG A 124 17.90 5.79 -7.57
C ARG A 124 16.54 5.24 -7.97
N GLY A 125 15.57 6.10 -8.29
CA GLY A 125 14.27 5.70 -8.82
C GLY A 125 14.39 4.83 -10.08
N MET A 126 15.21 5.26 -11.04
CA MET A 126 15.46 4.49 -12.27
C MET A 126 16.09 3.12 -12.01
N ALA A 127 17.05 3.02 -11.09
CA ALA A 127 17.68 1.75 -10.74
C ALA A 127 16.67 0.76 -10.11
N ILE A 128 15.79 1.26 -9.23
CA ILE A 128 14.72 0.47 -8.62
C ILE A 128 13.73 -0.01 -9.69
N THR A 129 13.22 0.90 -10.52
CA THR A 129 12.16 0.56 -11.47
C THR A 129 12.64 -0.27 -12.67
N SER A 130 13.95 -0.28 -12.92
CA SER A 130 14.59 -1.13 -13.93
C SER A 130 14.95 -2.53 -13.41
N SER A 131 14.73 -2.81 -12.13
CA SER A 131 15.04 -4.11 -11.54
C SER A 131 13.91 -5.11 -11.82
N ASP A 132 14.15 -6.04 -12.75
CA ASP A 132 13.16 -7.04 -13.17
C ASP A 132 12.61 -7.87 -12.01
N TRP A 133 13.47 -8.29 -11.09
CA TRP A 133 13.08 -9.07 -9.92
C TRP A 133 12.15 -8.30 -8.96
N LEU A 134 12.34 -6.97 -8.83
CA LEU A 134 11.44 -6.13 -8.03
C LEU A 134 10.10 -5.96 -8.71
N ARG A 135 10.12 -5.76 -10.03
CA ARG A 135 8.91 -5.66 -10.86
C ARG A 135 8.12 -6.96 -10.82
N GLU A 136 8.79 -8.12 -10.85
CA GLU A 136 8.18 -9.43 -10.68
C GLU A 136 7.57 -9.60 -9.27
N ALA A 137 8.31 -9.24 -8.21
CA ALA A 137 7.81 -9.30 -6.84
C ALA A 137 6.57 -8.41 -6.64
N HIS A 138 6.57 -7.21 -7.22
CA HIS A 138 5.44 -6.29 -7.22
C HIS A 138 4.23 -6.87 -7.97
N ASN A 139 4.42 -7.31 -9.21
CA ASN A 139 3.33 -7.82 -10.06
C ASN A 139 2.76 -9.17 -9.58
N ALA A 140 3.51 -9.93 -8.78
CA ALA A 140 3.06 -11.23 -8.26
C ALA A 140 1.85 -11.14 -7.31
N LEU A 141 1.45 -9.93 -6.91
CA LEU A 141 0.34 -9.66 -6.00
C LEU A 141 -0.85 -8.99 -6.69
N SER A 142 -0.72 -8.68 -7.99
CA SER A 142 -1.77 -8.13 -8.81
C SER A 142 -2.45 -9.23 -9.63
N PRO A 143 -3.75 -9.08 -9.97
CA PRO A 143 -4.45 -10.05 -10.79
C PRO A 143 -3.73 -10.27 -12.13
N PRO A 144 -3.56 -11.53 -12.57
CA PRO A 144 -2.95 -11.78 -13.87
C PRO A 144 -3.80 -11.10 -14.95
N SER A 145 -3.14 -10.29 -15.80
CA SER A 145 -3.75 -9.70 -16.98
C SER A 145 -4.08 -10.82 -17.99
N ALA A 146 -5.24 -11.45 -17.79
CA ALA A 146 -5.65 -12.61 -18.58
C ALA A 146 -6.32 -12.21 -19.91
N ILE A 147 -6.80 -10.96 -19.99
CA ILE A 147 -7.44 -10.39 -21.18
C ILE A 147 -7.03 -8.92 -21.26
N SER A 148 -6.34 -8.53 -22.33
CA SER A 148 -6.20 -7.11 -22.67
C SER A 148 -7.54 -6.63 -23.24
N LEU A 149 -8.10 -5.60 -22.63
CA LEU A 149 -9.27 -4.89 -23.13
C LEU A 149 -8.87 -3.74 -24.08
N ASP A 150 -7.57 -3.60 -24.35
CA ASP A 150 -7.05 -2.57 -25.24
C ASP A 150 -7.53 -2.80 -26.68
N GLY A 151 -7.89 -1.71 -27.35
CA GLY A 151 -8.43 -1.77 -28.71
C GLY A 151 -9.93 -2.12 -28.81
N LEU A 152 -10.62 -2.38 -27.69
CA LEU A 152 -12.08 -2.60 -27.69
C LEU A 152 -12.91 -1.31 -27.75
N GLY A 153 -12.27 -0.14 -27.74
CA GLY A 153 -12.97 1.15 -27.80
C GLY A 153 -13.94 1.39 -26.63
N LEU A 154 -13.70 0.73 -25.49
CA LEU A 154 -14.50 0.94 -24.29
C LEU A 154 -14.32 2.38 -23.78
N PRO A 155 -15.36 3.03 -23.24
CA PRO A 155 -15.24 4.35 -22.64
C PRO A 155 -14.14 4.31 -21.58
N LYS A 156 -13.05 5.06 -21.79
CA LYS A 156 -12.02 5.24 -20.78
C LYS A 156 -12.59 6.18 -19.72
N THR A 157 -13.07 5.64 -18.61
CA THR A 157 -13.29 6.47 -17.42
C THR A 157 -11.93 7.01 -16.97
N SER A 158 -11.82 8.30 -16.65
CA SER A 158 -10.60 8.81 -16.04
C SER A 158 -10.35 8.02 -14.75
N GLU A 159 -9.33 7.16 -14.73
CA GLU A 159 -8.97 6.46 -13.51
C GLU A 159 -8.52 7.49 -12.49
N GLU A 160 -9.14 7.46 -11.31
CA GLU A 160 -8.73 8.33 -10.22
C GLU A 160 -7.31 7.95 -9.80
N ALA A 161 -6.38 8.90 -9.88
CA ALA A 161 -5.01 8.66 -9.51
C ALA A 161 -4.88 8.71 -7.98
N TYR A 162 -4.54 7.58 -7.36
CA TYR A 162 -4.17 7.51 -5.95
C TYR A 162 -2.64 7.46 -5.83
N HIS A 163 -2.10 8.06 -4.77
CA HIS A 163 -0.66 8.19 -4.57
C HIS A 163 -0.21 7.79 -3.16
N PHE A 164 0.87 6.99 -3.09
CA PHE A 164 1.49 6.55 -1.85
C PHE A 164 2.65 7.46 -1.45
N ILE A 165 2.68 7.82 -0.16
CA ILE A 165 3.82 8.49 0.48
C ILE A 165 4.16 7.80 1.80
N VAL A 166 5.33 8.12 2.35
CA VAL A 166 5.82 7.51 3.60
C VAL A 166 6.07 8.58 4.65
N TYR A 167 5.63 8.33 5.88
CA TYR A 167 6.07 9.05 7.08
C TYR A 167 6.94 8.15 7.94
N LEU A 168 8.11 8.61 8.37
CA LEU A 168 9.00 7.83 9.22
C LEU A 168 9.90 8.72 10.10
N PRO A 169 10.44 8.18 11.22
CA PRO A 169 11.46 8.85 11.99
C PRO A 169 12.83 8.73 11.29
N SER A 170 13.52 9.84 11.12
CA SER A 170 14.92 9.85 10.68
C SER A 170 15.64 11.02 11.31
N MET A 171 16.84 10.78 11.84
CA MET A 171 17.70 11.81 12.44
C MET A 171 16.98 12.68 13.50
N GLY A 172 16.15 12.05 14.35
CA GLY A 172 15.39 12.73 15.42
C GLY A 172 14.23 13.61 14.93
N CYS A 173 13.90 13.56 13.63
CA CYS A 173 12.78 14.27 13.04
C CYS A 173 11.81 13.32 12.34
N VAL A 174 10.56 13.74 12.17
CA VAL A 174 9.62 13.08 11.25
C VAL A 174 9.85 13.60 9.84
N TYR A 175 10.00 12.67 8.91
CA TYR A 175 10.14 12.96 7.48
C TYR A 175 8.95 12.40 6.71
N GLU A 176 8.54 13.15 5.68
CA GLU A 176 7.64 12.70 4.63
C GLU A 176 8.45 12.47 3.35
N LEU A 177 8.40 11.24 2.85
CA LEU A 177 9.03 10.83 1.59
C LEU A 177 7.95 10.60 0.54
N ASP A 178 7.86 11.53 -0.40
CA ASP A 178 6.95 11.51 -1.53
C ASP A 178 7.78 11.43 -2.81
N GLY A 179 7.68 10.31 -3.54
CA GLY A 179 8.46 10.08 -4.76
C GLY A 179 8.15 11.05 -5.90
N LEU A 180 7.06 11.82 -5.83
CA LEU A 180 6.73 12.86 -6.82
C LEU A 180 7.27 14.24 -6.43
N LYS A 181 7.72 14.42 -5.19
CA LYS A 181 8.36 15.67 -4.74
C LYS A 181 9.85 15.65 -5.06
N ALA A 182 10.40 16.83 -5.31
CA ALA A 182 11.81 17.00 -5.64
C ALA A 182 12.74 16.64 -4.46
N ASN A 183 12.27 16.80 -3.22
CA ASN A 183 13.06 16.54 -2.01
C ASN A 183 12.15 16.00 -0.90
N PRO A 184 12.72 15.25 0.07
CA PRO A 184 12.07 14.92 1.34
C PRO A 184 11.55 16.16 2.06
N VAL A 185 10.46 16.01 2.80
CA VAL A 185 9.89 17.08 3.62
C VAL A 185 10.12 16.76 5.09
N ARG A 186 10.86 17.61 5.80
CA ARG A 186 11.10 17.51 7.24
C ARG A 186 9.99 18.22 8.01
N HIS A 187 9.25 17.47 8.83
CA HIS A 187 8.14 17.99 9.65
C HIS A 187 8.55 18.46 11.04
N GLY A 188 9.79 18.19 11.45
CA GLY A 188 10.39 18.68 12.70
C GLY A 188 10.70 17.56 13.68
N ALA A 189 11.29 17.94 14.82
CA ALA A 189 11.75 17.02 15.85
C ALA A 189 10.58 16.36 16.61
N TYR A 190 10.86 15.21 17.21
CA TYR A 190 9.96 14.51 18.13
C TYR A 190 10.66 14.19 19.45
N GLU A 191 9.90 13.99 20.51
CA GLU A 191 10.43 13.51 21.78
C GLU A 191 10.61 11.99 21.73
N GLU A 192 11.75 11.45 22.19
CA GLU A 192 11.94 9.99 22.25
C GLU A 192 11.12 9.32 23.37
N SER A 193 10.65 10.10 24.35
CA SER A 193 9.76 9.64 25.41
C SER A 193 8.29 9.65 24.99
N GLY A 194 7.46 8.87 25.69
CA GLY A 194 6.01 8.84 25.45
C GLY A 194 5.66 8.17 24.13
N GLU A 195 4.87 8.83 23.30
CA GLU A 195 4.42 8.34 21.99
C GLU A 195 5.48 8.48 20.88
N GLY A 196 6.63 9.09 21.16
CA GLY A 196 7.71 9.13 20.20
C GLY A 196 7.42 9.98 18.96
N TRP A 197 8.01 9.55 17.84
CA TRP A 197 7.77 10.12 16.51
C TRP A 197 6.32 9.99 16.02
N VAL A 198 5.58 9.01 16.56
CA VAL A 198 4.23 8.68 16.12
C VAL A 198 3.24 9.78 16.48
N ALA A 199 3.40 10.46 17.62
CA ALA A 199 2.59 11.63 17.95
C ALA A 199 2.78 12.77 16.93
N LYS A 200 4.02 13.03 16.54
CA LYS A 200 4.32 14.05 15.52
C LYS A 200 3.78 13.65 14.14
N ALA A 201 3.93 12.38 13.75
CA ALA A 201 3.38 11.87 12.51
C ALA A 201 1.84 11.95 12.46
N ARG A 202 1.17 11.64 13.57
CA ARG A 202 -0.29 11.81 13.73
C ARG A 202 -0.71 13.24 13.47
N GLU A 203 -0.08 14.23 14.13
CA GLU A 203 -0.40 15.65 13.93
C GLU A 203 -0.30 16.06 12.45
N VAL A 204 0.76 15.60 11.76
CA VAL A 204 1.01 15.90 10.36
C VAL A 204 -0.03 15.25 9.44
N ILE A 205 -0.35 13.97 9.67
CA ILE A 205 -1.31 13.22 8.86
C ILE A 205 -2.73 13.79 9.07
N GLU A 206 -3.13 14.09 10.30
CA GLU A 206 -4.42 14.71 10.61
C GLU A 206 -4.55 16.09 9.95
N ALA A 207 -3.50 16.92 10.01
CA ALA A 207 -3.48 18.21 9.33
C ALA A 207 -3.62 18.06 7.82
N ARG A 208 -3.01 17.02 7.22
CA ARG A 208 -3.16 16.71 5.79
C ARG A 208 -4.58 16.26 5.45
N ILE A 209 -5.17 15.35 6.22
CA ILE A 209 -6.56 14.89 6.02
C ILE A 209 -7.53 16.08 6.11
N ALA A 210 -7.28 17.02 7.03
CA ALA A 210 -8.10 18.23 7.20
C ALA A 210 -8.07 19.20 5.99
N THR A 211 -7.14 19.02 5.03
CA THR A 211 -7.13 19.79 3.78
C THR A 211 -8.19 19.34 2.77
N TYR A 212 -8.77 18.14 2.96
CA TYR A 212 -9.80 17.59 2.09
C TYR A 212 -11.21 17.96 2.57
N PRO A 213 -12.20 18.02 1.66
CA PRO A 213 -13.58 18.30 2.03
C PRO A 213 -14.09 17.36 3.14
N PRO A 214 -14.88 17.86 4.11
CA PRO A 214 -15.49 17.02 5.14
C PRO A 214 -16.28 15.86 4.52
N GLY A 215 -16.02 14.63 5.01
CA GLY A 215 -16.64 13.41 4.47
C GLY A 215 -15.86 12.74 3.34
N SER A 216 -14.69 13.27 2.95
CA SER A 216 -13.75 12.53 2.08
C SER A 216 -13.27 11.28 2.82
N LEU A 217 -13.49 10.10 2.24
CA LEU A 217 -13.10 8.79 2.80
C LEU A 217 -12.04 8.08 1.96
N GLU A 218 -11.52 8.76 0.94
CA GLU A 218 -10.62 8.23 -0.09
C GLU A 218 -9.16 8.22 0.42
N PHE A 219 -8.95 7.67 1.62
CA PHE A 219 -7.64 7.53 2.27
C PHE A 219 -7.43 6.10 2.77
N SER A 220 -6.18 5.66 2.75
CA SER A 220 -5.75 4.46 3.47
C SER A 220 -4.44 4.78 4.18
N LEU A 221 -4.28 4.26 5.39
CA LEU A 221 -3.07 4.41 6.17
C LEU A 221 -2.62 3.03 6.64
N LEU A 222 -1.39 2.69 6.29
CA LEU A 222 -0.78 1.41 6.60
C LEU A 222 0.37 1.63 7.58
N ALA A 223 0.45 0.79 8.60
CA ALA A 223 1.52 0.77 9.60
C ALA A 223 2.53 -0.32 9.27
N VAL A 224 3.81 0.04 9.16
CA VAL A 224 4.93 -0.91 9.01
C VAL A 224 5.55 -1.12 10.39
N HIS A 225 5.48 -2.35 10.90
CA HIS A 225 5.94 -2.71 12.26
C HIS A 225 6.55 -4.12 12.31
N GLU A 226 7.12 -4.46 13.46
CA GLU A 226 7.73 -5.78 13.72
C GLU A 226 6.69 -6.91 13.67
N ASP A 227 7.08 -8.09 13.19
CA ASP A 227 6.21 -9.26 13.31
C ASP A 227 5.97 -9.59 14.80
N PRO A 228 4.72 -9.54 15.31
CA PRO A 228 4.46 -9.84 16.71
C PRO A 228 4.60 -11.34 17.04
N LEU A 229 4.51 -12.24 16.05
CA LEU A 229 4.46 -13.68 16.31
C LEU A 229 5.69 -14.23 17.03
N PRO A 230 6.94 -13.97 16.60
CA PRO A 230 8.13 -14.50 17.28
C PRO A 230 8.19 -14.07 18.75
N THR A 231 7.88 -12.81 19.04
CA THR A 231 7.86 -12.26 20.39
C THR A 231 6.77 -12.89 21.25
N LEU A 232 5.54 -12.98 20.74
CA LEU A 232 4.42 -13.60 21.44
C LEU A 232 4.70 -15.09 21.73
N GLN A 233 5.29 -15.82 20.79
CA GLN A 233 5.67 -17.23 20.95
C GLN A 233 6.75 -17.40 22.03
N ALA A 234 7.79 -16.55 22.02
CA ALA A 234 8.85 -16.58 23.02
C ALA A 234 8.31 -16.26 24.42
N GLN A 235 7.45 -15.25 24.55
CA GLN A 235 6.79 -14.90 25.81
C GLN A 235 5.89 -16.04 26.31
N LEU A 236 5.12 -16.67 25.42
CA LEU A 236 4.28 -17.83 25.79
C LEU A 236 5.12 -18.98 26.34
N ALA A 237 6.25 -19.30 25.71
CA ALA A 237 7.16 -20.34 26.20
C ALA A 237 7.70 -20.03 27.61
N GLN A 238 8.04 -18.76 27.88
CA GLN A 238 8.48 -18.32 29.19
C GLN A 238 7.38 -18.44 30.25
N LEU A 239 6.15 -18.04 29.93
CA LEU A 239 5.00 -18.13 30.84
C LEU A 239 4.66 -19.58 31.19
N HIS A 240 4.71 -20.48 30.20
CA HIS A 240 4.56 -21.92 30.43
C HIS A 240 5.64 -22.46 31.37
N ALA A 241 6.91 -22.10 31.14
CA ALA A 241 8.01 -22.51 32.01
C ALA A 241 7.88 -21.97 33.44
N ALA A 242 7.29 -20.77 33.60
CA ALA A 242 7.02 -20.15 34.91
C ALA A 242 5.71 -20.64 35.58
N GLY A 243 4.95 -21.54 34.95
CA GLY A 243 3.69 -22.05 35.48
C GLY A 243 2.54 -21.04 35.49
N LYS A 244 2.66 -19.92 34.76
CA LYS A 244 1.69 -18.82 34.74
C LYS A 244 0.57 -19.04 33.72
N GLN A 245 -0.33 -19.98 34.04
CA GLN A 245 -1.35 -20.45 33.09
C GLN A 245 -2.35 -19.37 32.63
N SER A 246 -2.73 -18.43 33.51
CA SER A 246 -3.70 -17.37 33.14
C SER A 246 -3.13 -16.40 32.11
N GLU A 247 -1.92 -15.88 32.34
CA GLU A 247 -1.22 -14.98 31.41
C GLU A 247 -0.92 -15.70 30.07
N ALA A 248 -0.58 -16.99 30.14
CA ALA A 248 -0.37 -17.81 28.94
C ALA A 248 -1.64 -17.96 28.09
N ALA A 249 -2.82 -18.13 28.73
CA ALA A 249 -4.09 -18.22 28.03
C ALA A 249 -4.42 -16.94 27.23
N GLU A 250 -4.11 -15.76 27.78
CA GLU A 250 -4.28 -14.49 27.08
C GLU A 250 -3.38 -14.38 25.84
N LEU A 251 -2.11 -14.79 25.94
CA LEU A 251 -1.20 -14.81 24.79
C LEU A 251 -1.62 -15.82 23.72
N ILE A 252 -2.19 -16.97 24.10
CA ILE A 252 -2.72 -17.95 23.15
C ILE A 252 -3.84 -17.34 22.31
N VAL A 253 -4.73 -16.55 22.93
CA VAL A 253 -5.79 -15.84 22.19
C VAL A 253 -5.18 -14.85 21.20
N LYS A 254 -4.21 -14.03 21.62
CA LYS A 254 -3.51 -13.08 20.73
C LYS A 254 -2.83 -13.79 19.55
N LEU A 255 -2.12 -14.89 19.80
CA LEU A 255 -1.51 -15.71 18.76
C LEU A 255 -2.55 -16.29 17.80
N SER A 256 -3.69 -16.75 18.30
CA SER A 256 -4.78 -17.26 17.46
C SER A 256 -5.34 -16.17 16.54
N VAL A 257 -5.50 -14.94 17.04
CA VAL A 257 -5.93 -13.80 16.23
C VAL A 257 -4.92 -13.49 15.12
N GLU A 258 -3.64 -13.41 15.47
CA GLU A 258 -2.57 -13.11 14.51
C GLU A 258 -2.37 -14.21 13.45
N ASN A 259 -2.52 -15.48 13.82
CA ASN A 259 -2.49 -16.58 12.86
C ASN A 259 -3.72 -16.57 11.95
N SER A 260 -4.92 -16.32 12.50
CA SER A 260 -6.15 -16.21 11.70
C SER A 260 -6.08 -15.06 10.70
N LYS A 261 -5.44 -13.95 11.08
CA LYS A 261 -5.18 -12.81 10.18
C LYS A 261 -4.31 -13.23 8.99
N ARG A 262 -3.21 -13.96 9.24
CA ARG A 262 -2.32 -14.47 8.19
C ARG A 262 -2.99 -15.50 7.28
N GLU A 263 -3.85 -16.35 7.82
CA GLU A 263 -4.65 -17.28 7.03
C GLU A 263 -5.59 -16.54 6.06
N ARG A 264 -6.24 -15.47 6.53
CA ARG A 264 -7.07 -14.60 5.66
C ARG A 264 -6.24 -13.95 4.56
N TRP A 265 -5.11 -13.34 4.90
CA TRP A 265 -4.21 -12.74 3.90
C TRP A 265 -3.70 -13.75 2.89
N ALA A 266 -3.30 -14.96 3.33
CA ALA A 266 -2.85 -16.01 2.44
C ALA A 266 -3.97 -16.47 1.49
N PHE A 267 -5.20 -16.58 2.00
CA PHE A 267 -6.36 -16.89 1.18
C PHE A 267 -6.65 -15.79 0.15
N GLU A 268 -6.71 -14.53 0.56
CA GLU A 268 -6.95 -13.39 -0.34
C GLU A 268 -5.84 -13.26 -1.40
N ASN A 269 -4.57 -13.42 -1.02
CA ASN A 269 -3.46 -13.43 -1.97
C ASN A 269 -3.56 -14.60 -2.96
N SER A 270 -4.06 -15.76 -2.53
CA SER A 270 -4.34 -16.86 -3.45
C SER A 270 -5.45 -16.51 -4.46
N LEU A 271 -6.46 -15.75 -4.02
CA LEU A 271 -7.52 -15.25 -4.89
C LEU A 271 -6.97 -14.22 -5.88
N ARG A 272 -6.12 -13.29 -5.44
CA ARG A 272 -5.49 -12.27 -6.31
C ARG A 272 -4.66 -12.91 -7.41
N ARG A 273 -3.87 -13.95 -7.08
CA ARG A 273 -3.01 -14.66 -8.04
C ARG A 273 -3.77 -15.56 -9.02
N HIS A 274 -5.04 -15.87 -8.75
CA HIS A 274 -5.80 -16.82 -9.55
C HIS A 274 -6.28 -16.21 -10.88
N ASN A 275 -6.13 -16.95 -11.98
CA ASN A 275 -6.69 -16.56 -13.27
C ASN A 275 -8.15 -17.04 -13.39
N TYR A 276 -9.09 -16.10 -13.27
CA TYR A 276 -10.53 -16.40 -13.28
C TYR A 276 -11.15 -16.62 -14.67
N VAL A 277 -10.39 -16.53 -15.78
CA VAL A 277 -10.98 -16.69 -17.13
C VAL A 277 -11.67 -18.03 -17.31
N GLY A 278 -11.09 -19.11 -16.78
CA GLY A 278 -11.70 -20.44 -16.82
C GLY A 278 -13.04 -20.50 -16.07
N LEU A 279 -13.10 -19.88 -14.89
CA LEU A 279 -14.33 -19.79 -14.09
C LEU A 279 -15.41 -18.98 -14.81
N ILE A 280 -15.04 -17.80 -15.34
CA ILE A 280 -15.95 -16.92 -16.09
C ILE A 280 -16.54 -17.66 -17.29
N HIS A 281 -15.70 -18.33 -18.08
CA HIS A 281 -16.16 -19.12 -19.23
C HIS A 281 -17.12 -20.24 -18.82
N ALA A 282 -16.79 -21.00 -17.77
CA ALA A 282 -17.65 -22.08 -17.28
C ALA A 282 -19.02 -21.56 -16.79
N LEU A 283 -19.04 -20.42 -16.09
CA LEU A 283 -20.27 -19.78 -15.62
C LEU A 283 -21.15 -19.31 -16.78
N LEU A 284 -20.57 -18.63 -17.77
CA LEU A 284 -21.29 -18.18 -18.97
C LEU A 284 -21.86 -19.36 -19.75
N LEU A 285 -21.08 -20.45 -19.90
CA LEU A 285 -21.53 -21.67 -20.57
C LEU A 285 -22.69 -22.34 -19.82
N ALA A 286 -22.64 -22.39 -18.49
CA ALA A 286 -23.70 -22.96 -17.67
C ALA A 286 -25.01 -22.16 -17.80
N LEU A 287 -24.93 -20.82 -17.75
CA LEU A 287 -26.08 -19.93 -17.94
C LEU A 287 -26.70 -20.06 -19.34
N ALA A 288 -25.87 -20.22 -20.37
CA ALA A 288 -26.33 -20.45 -21.74
C ALA A 288 -27.08 -21.77 -21.85
N LYS A 289 -26.49 -22.86 -21.32
CA LYS A 289 -27.10 -24.20 -21.35
C LYS A 289 -28.41 -24.27 -20.56
N SER A 290 -28.54 -23.49 -19.50
CA SER A 290 -29.78 -23.43 -18.71
C SER A 290 -30.83 -22.48 -19.29
N GLY A 291 -30.55 -21.81 -20.41
CA GLY A 291 -31.46 -20.83 -21.03
C GLY A 291 -31.62 -19.52 -20.26
N ASN A 292 -30.75 -19.24 -19.27
CA ASN A 292 -30.87 -18.08 -18.39
C ASN A 292 -29.97 -16.91 -18.79
N LEU A 293 -29.07 -17.10 -19.76
CA LEU A 293 -28.07 -16.09 -20.14
C LEU A 293 -28.70 -14.80 -20.67
N ASP A 294 -29.71 -14.89 -21.54
CA ASP A 294 -30.36 -13.70 -22.12
C ASP A 294 -31.12 -12.91 -21.06
N ALA A 295 -31.82 -13.59 -20.15
CA ALA A 295 -32.50 -12.95 -19.03
C ALA A 295 -31.52 -12.23 -18.09
N ALA A 296 -30.38 -12.84 -17.80
CA ALA A 296 -29.32 -12.23 -16.99
C ALA A 296 -28.72 -10.99 -17.68
N LYS A 297 -28.52 -11.05 -19.00
CA LYS A 297 -28.01 -9.92 -19.80
C LYS A 297 -28.97 -8.73 -19.80
N GLU A 298 -30.27 -8.96 -20.01
CA GLU A 298 -31.27 -7.90 -19.98
C GLU A 298 -31.42 -7.31 -18.57
N GLY A 299 -31.43 -8.15 -17.53
CA GLY A 299 -31.42 -7.67 -16.14
C GLY A 299 -30.21 -6.79 -15.83
N ALA A 300 -29.02 -7.17 -16.32
CA ALA A 300 -27.80 -6.37 -16.16
C ALA A 300 -27.88 -5.01 -16.88
N LYS A 301 -28.44 -4.95 -18.09
CA LYS A 301 -28.65 -3.68 -18.83
C LYS A 301 -29.61 -2.75 -18.10
N THR A 302 -30.73 -3.27 -17.60
CA THR A 302 -31.70 -2.48 -16.84
C THR A 302 -31.06 -1.89 -15.59
N MET A 303 -30.35 -2.70 -14.80
CA MET A 303 -29.62 -2.21 -13.63
C MET A 303 -28.55 -1.17 -13.98
N MET A 304 -27.87 -1.33 -15.11
CA MET A 304 -26.89 -0.34 -15.59
C MET A 304 -27.57 1.00 -15.88
N GLN A 305 -28.69 1.00 -16.60
CA GLN A 305 -29.47 2.21 -16.91
C GLN A 305 -29.98 2.89 -15.63
N GLU A 306 -30.50 2.12 -14.67
CA GLU A 306 -30.94 2.65 -13.37
C GLU A 306 -29.80 3.30 -12.59
N ARG A 307 -28.59 2.70 -12.61
CA ARG A 307 -27.40 3.28 -11.96
C ARG A 307 -26.97 4.59 -12.62
N ILE A 308 -26.97 4.65 -13.95
CA ILE A 308 -26.65 5.88 -14.69
C ILE A 308 -27.66 6.98 -14.34
N GLN A 309 -28.95 6.65 -14.32
CA GLN A 309 -30.01 7.60 -13.97
C GLN A 309 -29.85 8.12 -12.53
N LYS A 310 -29.61 7.24 -11.56
CA LYS A 310 -29.37 7.63 -10.16
C LYS A 310 -28.12 8.51 -9.99
N ARG A 311 -27.06 8.30 -10.77
CA ARG A 311 -25.86 9.17 -10.75
C ARG A 311 -26.19 10.56 -11.28
N LYS A 312 -26.92 10.66 -12.39
CA LYS A 312 -27.40 11.94 -12.94
C LYS A 312 -28.25 12.71 -11.95
N GLU A 313 -29.16 12.04 -11.23
CA GLU A 313 -30.01 12.64 -10.21
C GLU A 313 -29.25 13.16 -8.98
N ARG A 314 -28.09 12.58 -8.68
CA ARG A 314 -27.22 13.00 -7.57
C ARG A 314 -26.29 14.16 -7.93
N GLY A 315 -26.28 14.60 -9.19
CA GLY A 315 -25.34 15.63 -9.65
C GLY A 315 -23.90 15.14 -9.83
N ASP A 316 -23.65 13.83 -9.73
CA ASP A 316 -22.38 13.18 -10.13
C ASP A 316 -22.31 13.08 -11.66
N SER A 317 -22.55 14.19 -12.36
CA SER A 317 -22.15 14.28 -13.76
C SER A 317 -20.65 14.50 -13.77
N THR A 318 -19.88 13.43 -14.00
CA THR A 318 -18.66 13.62 -14.76
C THR A 318 -19.08 14.34 -16.04
N MET A 319 -18.46 15.49 -16.30
CA MET A 319 -18.56 16.18 -17.57
C MET A 319 -17.89 15.30 -18.64
N ASP A 320 -18.57 14.23 -19.04
CA ASP A 320 -18.21 13.37 -20.16
C ASP A 320 -19.17 13.68 -21.33
N GLU A 321 -19.13 14.92 -21.79
CA GLU A 321 -19.50 15.27 -23.16
C GLU A 321 -18.26 15.93 -23.78
N ASP A 322 -17.37 15.09 -24.32
CA ASP A 322 -16.78 15.21 -25.66
C ASP A 322 -15.94 13.97 -26.01
#